data_AF-F7NK49-F1
#
_entry.id   AF-F7NK49-F1
#
_cell.length_a   1.000
_cell.length_b   1.000
_cell.length_c   1.000
_cell.angle_alpha   90.00
_cell.angle_beta   90.00
_cell.angle_gamma   90.00
#
_symmetry.space_group_name_H-M   'P 1'
#
loop_
_entity.id
_entity.type
_entity.pdbx_description
1 polymer ?
#
loop_
_entity_poly.entity_id
_entity_poly.type
_entity_poly.pdbx_seq_one_letter_code
_entity_poly.pdbx_strand_id
1 'polypeptide(L)'
;MRKSLLIWTSILFMCFTSISFAEPQEIFAEYTYSVGNNENMSSAEQNAIIQAKRIAMEQAGTYLESYIEVVNNQLTRDEIRSMAAGMMETTILEKRVFTENNAVMIYVRIKAKVDPEKVKTPDVAKATEWFLIGKQYDVQRRYDDAIMAFSKAIELNKSYSKAYVYRGVMYCAKSLYEQGITDFDSAIHYNPTEAIAYYNKGLANELLGRKKEAIASYKLFLTYAVPNDGGRDDTGRIERAKAIVATHQP
;
A
#
# COMPACT_ATOMS: atom_id res chain seq x y z
N MET A 1 3.70 10.73 -77.48
CA MET A 1 4.72 10.47 -76.45
C MET A 1 4.15 10.89 -75.09
N ARG A 2 3.84 9.91 -74.23
CA ARG A 2 3.32 10.10 -72.86
C ARG A 2 4.41 10.72 -71.98
N LYS A 3 4.11 11.79 -71.25
CA LYS A 3 4.86 12.17 -70.05
C LYS A 3 3.92 12.11 -68.85
N SER A 4 4.29 11.22 -67.93
CA SER A 4 3.69 10.94 -66.64
C SER A 4 3.84 12.13 -65.68
N LEU A 5 2.75 12.57 -65.06
CA LEU A 5 2.79 13.43 -63.87
C LEU A 5 2.59 12.55 -62.64
N LEU A 6 3.65 12.34 -61.87
CA LEU A 6 3.58 11.74 -60.53
C LEU A 6 2.97 12.77 -59.57
N ILE A 7 1.85 12.42 -58.94
CA ILE A 7 1.30 13.17 -57.81
C ILE A 7 1.97 12.60 -56.55
N TRP A 8 2.85 13.39 -55.93
CA TRP A 8 3.35 13.12 -54.58
C TRP A 8 2.26 13.51 -53.57
N THR A 9 1.51 12.55 -53.05
CA THR A 9 0.71 12.79 -51.84
C THR A 9 1.62 12.68 -50.63
N SER A 10 2.15 13.83 -50.19
CA SER A 10 2.78 13.98 -48.88
C SER A 10 1.74 13.65 -47.81
N ILE A 11 1.81 12.44 -47.25
CA ILE A 11 1.10 12.09 -46.03
C ILE A 11 1.80 12.84 -44.89
N LEU A 12 1.24 13.99 -44.54
CA LEU A 12 1.56 14.67 -43.30
C LEU A 12 1.04 13.79 -42.17
N PHE A 13 1.89 12.90 -41.65
CA PHE A 13 1.62 12.15 -40.44
C PHE A 13 1.66 13.17 -39.29
N MET A 14 0.51 13.82 -39.03
CA MET A 14 0.32 14.52 -37.76
C MET A 14 0.37 13.43 -36.68
N CYS A 15 1.54 13.26 -36.07
CA CYS A 15 1.61 12.77 -34.71
C CYS A 15 0.84 13.77 -33.86
N PHE A 16 -0.49 13.62 -33.80
CA PHE A 16 -1.18 13.96 -32.58
C PHE A 16 -0.55 13.06 -31.53
N THR A 17 0.38 13.62 -30.76
CA THR A 17 0.59 13.14 -29.41
C THR A 17 -0.76 13.35 -28.73
N SER A 18 -1.64 12.35 -28.85
CA SER A 18 -2.72 12.21 -27.92
C SER A 18 -2.04 12.26 -26.56
N ILE A 19 -2.29 13.34 -25.82
CA ILE A 19 -2.15 13.31 -24.38
C ILE A 19 -3.05 12.16 -23.98
N SER A 20 -2.44 10.98 -23.76
CA SER A 20 -3.17 9.80 -23.37
C SER A 20 -3.65 10.07 -21.96
N PHE A 21 -4.85 10.63 -21.83
CA PHE A 21 -5.56 10.63 -20.56
C PHE A 21 -5.63 9.17 -20.12
N ALA A 22 -5.04 8.85 -18.97
CA ALA A 22 -5.09 7.49 -18.47
C ALA A 22 -6.52 7.21 -18.05
N GLU A 23 -7.24 6.44 -18.87
CA GLU A 23 -8.62 6.06 -18.57
C GLU A 23 -8.65 5.22 -17.29
N PRO A 24 -9.63 5.44 -16.39
CA PRO A 24 -9.74 4.67 -15.17
C PRO A 24 -9.79 3.16 -15.45
N GLN A 25 -8.86 2.40 -14.89
CA GLN A 25 -8.79 0.96 -15.10
C GLN A 25 -9.61 0.21 -14.04
N GLU A 26 -10.40 -0.76 -14.48
CA GLU A 26 -11.11 -1.68 -13.60
C GLU A 26 -10.35 -3.01 -13.47
N ILE A 27 -10.16 -3.44 -12.23
CA ILE A 27 -9.40 -4.64 -11.87
C ILE A 27 -10.30 -5.52 -11.00
N PHE A 28 -10.38 -6.80 -11.32
CA PHE A 28 -11.15 -7.77 -10.56
C PHE A 28 -10.22 -8.72 -9.85
N ALA A 29 -10.40 -8.87 -8.54
CA ALA A 29 -9.58 -9.76 -7.72
C ALA A 29 -10.46 -10.67 -6.89
N GLU A 30 -10.02 -11.92 -6.78
CA GLU A 30 -10.72 -12.99 -6.08
C GLU A 30 -9.75 -13.68 -5.14
N TYR A 31 -10.24 -14.02 -3.95
CA TYR A 31 -9.45 -14.73 -2.97
C TYR A 31 -10.33 -15.61 -2.08
N THR A 32 -9.84 -16.82 -1.78
CA THR A 32 -10.47 -17.73 -0.83
C THR A 32 -9.54 -17.90 0.37
N TYR A 33 -10.04 -17.54 1.55
CA TYR A 33 -9.32 -17.65 2.81
C TYR A 33 -9.82 -18.86 3.60
N SER A 34 -8.91 -19.62 4.21
CA SER A 34 -9.25 -20.69 5.15
C SER A 34 -9.17 -20.16 6.58
N VAL A 35 -10.28 -20.25 7.33
CA VAL A 35 -10.40 -19.77 8.70
C VAL A 35 -9.65 -20.70 9.64
N GLY A 36 -8.73 -20.16 10.43
CA GLY A 36 -8.00 -20.94 11.43
C GLY A 36 -8.90 -21.44 12.57
N ASN A 37 -8.56 -22.61 13.16
CA ASN A 37 -9.37 -23.26 14.21
C ASN A 37 -9.70 -22.38 15.44
N ASN A 38 -8.93 -21.33 15.70
CA ASN A 38 -9.12 -20.40 16.83
C ASN A 38 -9.22 -18.93 16.37
N GLU A 39 -9.45 -18.69 15.08
CA GLU A 39 -9.55 -17.35 14.53
C GLU A 39 -10.97 -16.80 14.68
N ASN A 40 -11.09 -15.55 15.10
CA ASN A 40 -12.37 -14.86 15.09
C ASN A 40 -12.84 -14.65 13.64
N MET A 41 -14.09 -14.99 13.35
CA MET A 41 -14.70 -14.79 12.03
C MET A 41 -14.53 -13.37 11.50
N SER A 42 -14.65 -12.35 12.36
CA SER A 42 -14.45 -10.96 11.94
C SER A 42 -13.01 -10.68 11.49
N SER A 43 -12.01 -11.28 12.15
CA SER A 43 -10.60 -11.19 11.75
C SER A 43 -10.37 -11.94 10.43
N ALA A 44 -10.93 -13.14 10.30
CA ALA A 44 -10.82 -13.95 9.09
C ALA A 44 -11.42 -13.25 7.86
N GLU A 45 -12.57 -12.58 8.04
CA GLU A 45 -13.19 -11.78 7.00
C GLU A 45 -12.32 -10.59 6.58
N GLN A 46 -11.75 -9.86 7.56
CA GLN A 46 -10.83 -8.76 7.28
C GLN A 46 -9.60 -9.25 6.53
N ASN A 47 -9.03 -10.37 6.95
CA ASN A 47 -7.89 -11.00 6.29
C ASN A 47 -8.23 -11.36 4.84
N ALA A 48 -9.36 -12.03 4.58
CA ALA A 48 -9.79 -12.37 3.23
C ALA A 48 -9.93 -11.14 2.32
N ILE A 49 -10.50 -10.04 2.83
CA ILE A 49 -10.62 -8.77 2.10
C ILE A 49 -9.25 -8.15 1.83
N ILE A 50 -8.36 -8.12 2.82
CA ILE A 50 -7.00 -7.59 2.68
C ILE A 50 -6.24 -8.36 1.58
N GLN A 51 -6.41 -9.69 1.53
CA GLN A 51 -5.77 -10.54 0.52
C GLN A 51 -6.34 -10.28 -0.89
N ALA A 52 -7.66 -10.10 -1.03
CA ALA A 52 -8.26 -9.72 -2.32
C ALA A 52 -7.81 -8.33 -2.78
N LYS A 53 -7.77 -7.35 -1.86
CA LYS A 53 -7.24 -6.00 -2.12
C LYS A 53 -5.78 -6.03 -2.56
N ARG A 54 -4.98 -6.91 -1.96
CA ARG A 54 -3.58 -7.14 -2.35
C ARG A 54 -3.46 -7.54 -3.81
N ILE A 55 -4.21 -8.56 -4.24
CA ILE A 55 -4.17 -9.06 -5.63
C ILE A 55 -4.55 -7.95 -6.61
N ALA A 56 -5.59 -7.16 -6.30
CA ALA A 56 -5.96 -6.02 -7.12
C ALA A 56 -4.83 -4.97 -7.21
N MET A 57 -4.14 -4.73 -6.09
CA MET A 57 -3.01 -3.80 -6.03
C MET A 57 -1.80 -4.27 -6.84
N GLU A 58 -1.47 -5.56 -6.77
CA GLU A 58 -0.38 -6.17 -7.56
C GLU A 58 -0.67 -6.02 -9.07
N GLN A 59 -1.93 -6.22 -9.48
CA GLN A 59 -2.36 -6.02 -10.86
C GLN A 59 -2.35 -4.54 -11.27
N ALA A 60 -2.60 -3.63 -10.33
CA ALA A 60 -2.57 -2.19 -10.56
C ALA A 60 -1.14 -1.60 -10.62
N GLY A 61 -0.15 -2.28 -10.01
CA GLY A 61 1.20 -1.78 -9.81
C GLY A 61 1.86 -1.27 -11.09
N THR A 62 1.92 -2.10 -12.15
CA THR A 62 2.54 -1.72 -13.43
C THR A 62 1.85 -0.52 -14.09
N TYR A 63 0.52 -0.43 -13.98
CA TYR A 63 -0.26 0.66 -14.55
C TYR A 63 0.00 1.98 -13.79
N LEU A 64 -0.07 1.94 -12.47
CA LEU A 64 0.14 3.11 -11.59
C LEU A 64 1.58 3.64 -11.65
N GLU A 65 2.56 2.74 -11.72
CA GLU A 65 3.98 3.10 -11.82
C GLU A 65 4.29 3.89 -13.09
N SER A 66 3.76 3.46 -14.24
CA SER A 66 3.98 4.14 -15.52
C SER A 66 3.41 5.56 -15.55
N TYR A 67 2.36 5.82 -14.79
CA TYR A 67 1.64 7.09 -14.82
C TYR A 67 2.18 8.11 -13.80
N ILE A 68 2.51 7.67 -12.57
CA ILE A 68 2.80 8.61 -11.49
C ILE A 68 4.29 9.05 -11.44
N GLU A 69 5.22 8.30 -12.03
CA GLU A 69 6.62 8.76 -12.21
C GLU A 69 6.71 10.08 -13.01
N VAL A 70 5.65 10.47 -13.74
CA VAL A 70 5.58 11.72 -14.51
C VAL A 70 5.17 12.94 -13.67
N VAL A 71 4.56 12.76 -12.49
CA VAL A 71 3.84 13.85 -11.80
C VAL A 71 4.60 14.46 -10.61
N ASN A 72 5.56 13.76 -9.98
CA ASN A 72 6.20 14.29 -8.76
C ASN A 72 7.68 13.91 -8.58
N ASN A 73 8.58 14.90 -8.64
CA ASN A 73 10.03 14.72 -8.43
C ASN A 73 10.46 14.70 -6.96
N GLN A 74 9.56 14.97 -6.00
CA GLN A 74 9.92 15.09 -4.58
C GLN A 74 9.62 13.84 -3.74
N LEU A 75 8.82 12.92 -4.27
CA LEU A 75 8.42 11.69 -3.58
C LEU A 75 9.20 10.48 -4.08
N THR A 76 9.46 9.53 -3.19
CA THR A 76 10.03 8.25 -3.59
C THR A 76 8.98 7.38 -4.29
N ARG A 77 9.44 6.37 -5.04
CA ARG A 77 8.58 5.36 -5.67
C ARG A 77 7.59 4.74 -4.68
N ASP A 78 8.05 4.43 -3.47
CA ASP A 78 7.21 3.84 -2.42
C ASP A 78 6.14 4.80 -1.89
N GLU A 79 6.47 6.09 -1.80
CA GLU A 79 5.53 7.13 -1.35
C GLU A 79 4.43 7.33 -2.41
N ILE A 80 4.81 7.29 -3.68
CA ILE A 80 3.89 7.29 -4.82
C ILE A 80 2.99 6.06 -4.80
N ARG A 81 3.54 4.84 -4.67
CA ARG A 81 2.77 3.60 -4.58
C ARG A 81 1.79 3.61 -3.40
N SER A 82 2.22 4.14 -2.26
CA SER A 82 1.37 4.31 -1.07
C SER A 82 0.17 5.21 -1.32
N MET A 83 0.36 6.34 -2.02
CA MET A 83 -0.73 7.23 -2.39
C MET A 83 -1.67 6.58 -3.42
N ALA A 84 -1.09 5.88 -4.39
CA ALA A 84 -1.82 5.22 -5.47
C ALA A 84 -2.69 4.05 -4.97
N ALA A 85 -2.20 3.29 -3.98
CA ALA A 85 -2.98 2.27 -3.26
C ALA A 85 -4.29 2.85 -2.72
N GLY A 86 -4.19 4.08 -2.19
CA GLY A 86 -5.30 4.82 -1.66
C GLY A 86 -6.24 5.46 -2.69
N MET A 87 -5.83 5.53 -3.96
CA MET A 87 -6.66 5.99 -5.08
C MET A 87 -7.47 4.86 -5.71
N MET A 88 -7.19 3.60 -5.33
CA MET A 88 -7.98 2.45 -5.73
C MET A 88 -9.28 2.40 -4.92
N GLU A 89 -10.39 2.69 -5.59
CA GLU A 89 -11.71 2.47 -4.99
C GLU A 89 -12.06 0.99 -5.09
N THR A 90 -12.16 0.31 -3.94
CA THR A 90 -12.48 -1.11 -3.88
C THR A 90 -13.95 -1.31 -3.48
N THR A 91 -14.67 -2.08 -4.28
CA THR A 91 -16.05 -2.48 -4.02
C THR A 91 -16.10 -3.99 -3.87
N ILE A 92 -16.67 -4.49 -2.78
CA ILE A 92 -16.91 -5.93 -2.60
C ILE A 92 -18.10 -6.31 -3.49
N LEU A 93 -17.85 -7.16 -4.49
CA LEU A 93 -18.87 -7.66 -5.39
C LEU A 93 -19.56 -8.89 -4.82
N GLU A 94 -18.76 -9.77 -4.21
CA GLU A 94 -19.27 -11.01 -3.64
C GLU A 94 -18.48 -11.35 -2.38
N LYS A 95 -19.20 -11.79 -1.35
CA LYS A 95 -18.63 -12.40 -0.16
C LYS A 95 -19.50 -13.59 0.22
N ARG A 96 -18.92 -14.77 0.29
CA ARG A 96 -19.63 -15.99 0.73
C ARG A 96 -18.76 -16.83 1.64
N VAL A 97 -19.41 -17.44 2.62
CA VAL A 97 -18.79 -18.37 3.56
C VAL A 97 -19.30 -19.77 3.22
N PHE A 98 -18.40 -20.72 3.08
CA PHE A 98 -18.73 -22.11 2.77
C PHE A 98 -17.79 -23.05 3.51
N THR A 99 -18.13 -24.33 3.55
CA THR A 99 -17.27 -25.35 4.16
C THR A 99 -16.72 -26.25 3.07
N GLU A 100 -15.41 -26.45 3.06
CA GLU A 100 -14.72 -27.34 2.13
C GLU A 100 -13.69 -28.16 2.92
N ASN A 101 -13.73 -29.48 2.80
CA ASN A 101 -12.80 -30.40 3.50
C ASN A 101 -12.69 -30.16 5.02
N ASN A 102 -13.83 -29.95 5.71
CA ASN A 102 -13.92 -29.61 7.13
C ASN A 102 -13.26 -28.28 7.55
N ALA A 103 -12.86 -27.45 6.60
CA ALA A 103 -12.40 -26.08 6.86
C ALA A 103 -13.49 -25.07 6.49
N VAL A 104 -13.65 -24.05 7.33
CA VAL A 104 -14.49 -22.90 6.98
C VAL A 104 -13.70 -22.01 6.02
N MET A 105 -14.31 -21.69 4.89
CA MET A 105 -13.71 -20.92 3.81
C MET A 105 -14.48 -19.61 3.61
N ILE A 106 -13.77 -18.52 3.36
CA ILE A 106 -14.33 -17.22 3.03
C ILE A 106 -13.85 -16.85 1.63
N TYR A 107 -14.77 -16.84 0.68
CA TYR A 107 -14.51 -16.32 -0.66
C TYR A 107 -14.89 -14.84 -0.71
N VAL A 108 -13.99 -14.05 -1.28
CA VAL A 108 -14.18 -12.62 -1.52
C VAL A 108 -13.83 -12.31 -2.98
N ARG A 109 -14.75 -11.62 -3.66
CA ARG A 109 -14.51 -11.01 -4.96
C ARG A 109 -14.67 -9.50 -4.84
N ILE A 110 -13.68 -8.76 -5.31
CA ILE A 110 -13.70 -7.30 -5.33
C ILE A 110 -13.50 -6.77 -6.75
N LYS A 111 -13.99 -5.55 -6.95
CA LYS A 111 -13.67 -4.68 -8.06
C LYS A 111 -12.87 -3.50 -7.54
N ALA A 112 -11.68 -3.27 -8.06
CA ALA A 112 -10.87 -2.09 -7.81
C ALA A 112 -10.91 -1.17 -9.03
N LYS A 113 -11.26 0.09 -8.83
CA LYS A 113 -11.19 1.13 -9.85
C LYS A 113 -10.01 2.04 -9.53
N VAL A 114 -9.06 2.12 -10.46
CA VAL A 114 -7.87 2.95 -10.34
C VAL A 114 -8.09 4.22 -11.15
N ASP A 115 -8.16 5.36 -10.46
CA ASP A 115 -8.25 6.67 -11.11
C ASP A 115 -6.97 7.47 -10.85
N PRO A 116 -6.04 7.48 -11.82
CA PRO A 116 -4.73 8.08 -11.62
C PRO A 116 -4.77 9.62 -11.64
N GLU A 117 -5.82 10.24 -12.17
CA GLU A 117 -5.99 11.70 -12.17
C GLU A 117 -6.23 12.25 -10.75
N LYS A 118 -6.70 11.41 -9.81
CA LYS A 118 -6.85 11.79 -8.39
C LYS A 118 -5.57 12.30 -7.76
N VAL A 119 -4.40 11.89 -8.27
CA VAL A 119 -3.11 12.37 -7.78
C VAL A 119 -2.92 13.88 -7.95
N LYS A 120 -3.60 14.48 -8.94
CA LYS A 120 -3.50 15.91 -9.27
C LYS A 120 -4.48 16.77 -8.45
N THR A 121 -5.29 16.16 -7.60
CA THR A 121 -6.25 16.92 -6.78
C THR A 121 -5.53 17.80 -5.76
N PRO A 122 -6.04 19.01 -5.46
CA PRO A 122 -5.42 19.90 -4.48
C PRO A 122 -5.25 19.27 -3.10
N ASP A 123 -6.16 18.39 -2.69
CA ASP A 123 -6.12 17.71 -1.40
C ASP A 123 -4.97 16.72 -1.32
N VAL A 124 -4.71 15.96 -2.40
CA VAL A 124 -3.58 15.04 -2.46
C VAL A 124 -2.24 15.79 -2.47
N ALA A 125 -2.16 16.93 -3.18
CA ALA A 125 -0.97 17.77 -3.16
C ALA A 125 -0.70 18.34 -1.76
N LYS A 126 -1.73 18.86 -1.08
CA LYS A 126 -1.61 19.36 0.31
C LYS A 126 -1.29 18.24 1.30
N ALA A 127 -1.87 17.05 1.14
CA ALA A 127 -1.56 15.90 1.98
C ALA A 127 -0.07 15.53 1.86
N THR A 128 0.47 15.61 0.64
CA THR A 128 1.89 15.39 0.37
C THR A 128 2.77 16.42 1.07
N GLU A 129 2.41 17.70 1.00
CA GLU A 129 3.13 18.78 1.68
C GLU A 129 3.18 18.55 3.21
N TRP A 130 2.04 18.27 3.83
CA TRP A 130 1.96 17.96 5.26
C TRP A 130 2.78 16.72 5.64
N PHE A 131 2.79 15.70 4.78
CA PHE A 131 3.62 14.52 4.98
C PHE A 131 5.12 14.83 4.97
N LEU A 132 5.58 15.66 4.01
CA LEU A 132 6.96 16.11 3.95
C LEU A 132 7.35 16.95 5.17
N ILE A 133 6.47 17.84 5.64
CA ILE A 133 6.65 18.59 6.89
C ILE A 133 6.78 17.63 8.09
N GLY A 134 5.95 16.60 8.16
CA GLY A 134 6.03 15.57 9.20
C GLY A 134 7.39 14.86 9.22
N LYS A 135 7.92 14.50 8.05
CA LYS A 135 9.28 13.93 7.91
C LYS A 135 10.37 14.91 8.40
N GLN A 136 10.23 16.20 8.13
CA GLN A 136 11.19 17.20 8.61
C GLN A 136 11.19 17.29 10.14
N TYR A 137 10.02 17.24 10.79
CA TYR A 137 9.93 17.22 12.24
C TYR A 137 10.45 15.92 12.86
N ASP A 138 10.23 14.78 12.22
CA ASP A 138 10.80 13.48 12.62
C ASP A 138 12.34 13.53 12.65
N VAL A 139 12.97 14.06 11.61
CA VAL A 139 14.44 14.25 11.55
C VAL A 139 14.94 15.12 12.71
N GLN A 140 14.15 16.12 13.14
CA GLN A 140 14.45 16.97 14.28
C GLN A 140 14.06 16.35 15.64
N ARG A 141 13.52 15.12 15.64
CA ARG A 141 12.96 14.42 16.81
C ARG A 141 11.83 15.18 17.52
N ARG A 142 11.14 16.05 16.79
CA ARG A 142 9.98 16.80 17.26
C ARG A 142 8.72 15.96 17.05
N TYR A 143 8.57 14.93 17.88
CA TYR A 143 7.58 13.87 17.67
C TYR A 143 6.13 14.37 17.68
N ASP A 144 5.78 15.33 18.52
CA ASP A 144 4.42 15.89 18.57
C ASP A 144 4.08 16.71 17.31
N ASP A 145 5.02 17.51 16.83
CA ASP A 145 4.85 18.27 15.59
C ASP A 145 4.75 17.33 14.38
N ALA A 146 5.56 16.25 14.37
CA ALA A 146 5.48 15.22 13.34
C ALA A 146 4.12 14.51 13.35
N ILE A 147 3.61 14.12 14.53
CA ILE A 147 2.29 13.49 14.69
C ILE A 147 1.18 14.42 14.17
N MET A 148 1.24 15.71 14.49
CA MET A 148 0.29 16.70 13.99
C MET A 148 0.32 16.79 12.46
N ALA A 149 1.52 16.91 11.88
CA ALA A 149 1.68 17.02 10.44
C ALA A 149 1.21 15.77 9.69
N PHE A 150 1.55 14.57 10.17
CA PHE A 150 1.03 13.33 9.59
C PHE A 150 -0.49 13.19 9.75
N SER A 151 -1.05 13.68 10.85
CA SER A 151 -2.51 13.70 11.03
C SER A 151 -3.20 14.61 10.03
N LYS A 152 -2.62 15.78 9.73
CA LYS A 152 -3.12 16.67 8.66
C LYS A 152 -3.04 16.02 7.28
N ALA A 153 -1.96 15.29 6.99
CA ALA A 153 -1.85 14.52 5.75
C ALA A 153 -2.96 13.46 5.63
N ILE A 154 -3.26 12.75 6.72
CA ILE A 154 -4.32 11.73 6.79
C ILE A 154 -5.72 12.35 6.66
N GLU A 155 -5.98 13.51 7.27
CA GLU A 155 -7.25 14.23 7.14
C GLU A 155 -7.56 14.58 5.68
N LEU A 156 -6.54 15.01 4.94
CA LEU A 156 -6.64 15.38 3.52
C LEU A 156 -6.66 14.16 2.60
N ASN A 157 -5.93 13.10 2.95
CA ASN A 157 -5.91 11.84 2.22
C ASN A 157 -5.96 10.65 3.18
N LYS A 158 -7.18 10.18 3.46
CA LYS A 158 -7.45 9.11 4.42
C LYS A 158 -6.77 7.80 4.08
N SER A 159 -6.40 7.59 2.83
CA SER A 159 -5.81 6.34 2.34
C SER A 159 -4.29 6.44 2.15
N TYR A 160 -3.66 7.51 2.63
CA TYR A 160 -2.21 7.70 2.56
C TYR A 160 -1.47 6.79 3.57
N SER A 161 -1.22 5.53 3.18
CA SER A 161 -0.70 4.50 4.09
C SER A 161 0.64 4.87 4.76
N LYS A 162 1.56 5.56 4.06
CA LYS A 162 2.84 6.00 4.65
C LYS A 162 2.62 7.00 5.79
N ALA A 163 1.65 7.91 5.68
CA ALA A 163 1.39 8.87 6.75
C ALA A 163 1.00 8.15 8.05
N TYR A 164 0.19 7.08 7.97
CA TYR A 164 -0.09 6.22 9.12
C TYR A 164 1.17 5.50 9.63
N VAL A 165 1.99 4.91 8.74
CA VAL A 165 3.25 4.26 9.15
C VAL A 165 4.13 5.21 9.95
N TYR A 166 4.39 6.42 9.42
CA TYR A 166 5.27 7.37 10.10
C TYR A 166 4.67 7.87 11.41
N ARG A 167 3.36 8.19 11.45
CA ARG A 167 2.69 8.57 12.69
C ARG A 167 2.73 7.45 13.74
N GLY A 168 2.52 6.21 13.32
CA GLY A 168 2.65 5.03 14.18
C GLY A 168 4.06 4.85 14.76
N VAL A 169 5.08 5.13 13.95
CA VAL A 169 6.48 5.16 14.43
C VAL A 169 6.68 6.28 15.47
N MET A 170 6.11 7.47 15.24
CA MET A 170 6.20 8.58 16.21
C MET A 170 5.51 8.23 17.54
N TYR A 171 4.35 7.56 17.49
CA TYR A 171 3.70 7.03 18.68
C TYR A 171 4.60 6.01 19.40
N CYS A 172 5.21 5.07 18.67
CA CYS A 172 6.14 4.10 19.27
C CYS A 172 7.38 4.77 19.88
N ALA A 173 7.91 5.84 19.27
CA ALA A 173 9.02 6.63 19.81
C ALA A 173 8.64 7.30 21.15
N LYS A 174 7.35 7.58 21.35
CA LYS A 174 6.77 8.06 22.61
C LYS A 174 6.27 6.94 23.54
N SER A 175 6.62 5.68 23.26
CA SER A 175 6.14 4.47 23.98
C SER A 175 4.62 4.27 23.95
N LEU A 176 3.92 4.91 23.02
CA LEU A 176 2.48 4.77 22.79
C LEU A 176 2.21 3.63 21.80
N TYR A 177 2.59 2.40 22.20
CA TYR A 177 2.65 1.25 21.29
C TYR A 177 1.28 0.84 20.73
N GLU A 178 0.20 0.94 21.50
CA GLU A 178 -1.16 0.60 21.02
C GLU A 178 -1.65 1.57 19.94
N GLN A 179 -1.40 2.88 20.11
CA GLN A 179 -1.69 3.87 19.06
C GLN A 179 -0.83 3.59 17.82
N GLY A 180 0.43 3.22 18.01
CA GLY A 180 1.31 2.78 16.92
C GLY A 180 0.75 1.60 16.15
N ILE A 181 0.32 0.54 16.85
CA ILE A 181 -0.29 -0.65 16.24
C ILE A 181 -1.56 -0.29 15.48
N THR A 182 -2.42 0.57 16.03
CA THR A 182 -3.65 1.03 15.37
C THR A 182 -3.34 1.75 14.04
N ASP A 183 -2.29 2.57 14.02
CA ASP A 183 -1.83 3.22 12.80
C ASP A 183 -1.22 2.24 11.80
N PHE A 184 -0.45 1.25 12.27
CA PHE A 184 0.08 0.20 11.37
C PHE A 184 -1.05 -0.64 10.77
N ASP A 185 -2.10 -0.95 11.54
CA ASP A 185 -3.29 -1.65 11.03
C ASP A 185 -4.03 -0.83 9.98
N SER A 186 -4.13 0.48 10.19
CA SER A 186 -4.70 1.40 9.19
C SER A 186 -3.84 1.44 7.92
N ALA A 187 -2.50 1.49 8.06
CA ALA A 187 -1.59 1.44 6.92
C ALA A 187 -1.76 0.14 6.11
N ILE A 188 -1.84 -1.01 6.78
CA ILE A 188 -2.06 -2.33 6.15
C ILE A 188 -3.43 -2.40 5.48
N HIS A 189 -4.46 -1.80 6.08
CA HIS A 189 -5.80 -1.77 5.51
C HIS A 189 -5.85 -1.05 4.15
N TYR A 190 -5.15 0.08 4.05
CA TYR A 190 -5.10 0.89 2.82
C TYR A 190 -4.06 0.38 1.82
N ASN A 191 -2.94 -0.13 2.31
CA ASN A 191 -1.89 -0.73 1.50
C ASN A 191 -1.46 -2.08 2.09
N PRO A 192 -2.08 -3.19 1.65
CA PRO A 192 -1.76 -4.53 2.11
C PRO A 192 -0.31 -4.98 1.85
N THR A 193 0.40 -4.35 0.91
CA THR A 193 1.79 -4.67 0.55
C THR A 193 2.82 -3.78 1.24
N GLU A 194 2.40 -2.89 2.15
CA GLU A 194 3.31 -2.02 2.93
C GLU A 194 4.10 -2.84 3.97
N ALA A 195 5.18 -3.49 3.51
CA ALA A 195 5.99 -4.41 4.30
C ALA A 195 6.42 -3.80 5.65
N ILE A 196 6.87 -2.55 5.65
CA ILE A 196 7.38 -1.88 6.84
C ILE A 196 6.32 -1.73 7.95
N ALA A 197 5.03 -1.64 7.59
CA ALA A 197 3.94 -1.56 8.57
C ALA A 197 3.88 -2.86 9.39
N TYR A 198 4.03 -4.01 8.74
CA TYR A 198 4.11 -5.31 9.43
C TYR A 198 5.36 -5.41 10.31
N TYR A 199 6.52 -4.93 9.85
CA TYR A 199 7.73 -4.95 10.67
C TYR A 199 7.56 -4.11 11.95
N ASN A 200 7.07 -2.88 11.82
CA ASN A 200 6.88 -1.98 12.94
C ASN A 200 5.77 -2.46 13.89
N LYS A 201 4.69 -3.05 13.35
CA LYS A 201 3.67 -3.74 14.15
C LYS A 201 4.28 -4.92 14.92
N GLY A 202 5.17 -5.69 14.29
CA GLY A 202 5.90 -6.78 14.94
C GLY A 202 6.74 -6.28 16.11
N LEU A 203 7.49 -5.20 15.88
CA LEU A 203 8.33 -4.56 16.90
C LEU A 203 7.49 -4.00 18.07
N ALA A 204 6.39 -3.32 17.78
CA ALA A 204 5.51 -2.79 18.82
C ALA A 204 4.89 -3.91 19.67
N ASN A 205 4.50 -5.03 19.06
CA ASN A 205 4.01 -6.21 19.78
C ASN A 205 5.11 -6.88 20.60
N GLU A 206 6.35 -6.94 20.13
CA GLU A 206 7.51 -7.43 20.90
C GLU A 206 7.72 -6.57 22.17
N LEU A 207 7.65 -5.25 22.05
CA LEU A 207 7.78 -4.31 23.17
C LEU A 207 6.62 -4.42 24.18
N LEU A 208 5.44 -4.86 23.74
CA LEU A 208 4.30 -5.17 24.60
C LEU A 208 4.32 -6.62 25.14
N GLY A 209 5.31 -7.44 24.80
CA GLY A 209 5.39 -8.84 25.20
C GLY A 209 4.44 -9.79 24.45
N ARG A 210 3.77 -9.31 23.40
CA ARG A 210 2.82 -10.04 22.54
C ARG A 210 3.55 -10.86 21.48
N LYS A 211 4.27 -11.90 21.93
CA LYS A 211 5.19 -12.68 21.09
C LYS A 211 4.51 -13.33 19.87
N LYS A 212 3.30 -13.87 20.03
CA LYS A 212 2.59 -14.57 18.94
C LYS A 212 2.23 -13.62 17.81
N GLU A 213 1.71 -12.45 18.16
CA GLU A 213 1.32 -11.36 17.28
C GLU A 213 2.54 -10.74 16.59
N ALA A 214 3.66 -10.60 17.32
CA ALA A 214 4.93 -10.15 16.77
C ALA A 214 5.45 -11.09 15.68
N ILE A 215 5.50 -12.40 15.95
CA ILE A 215 5.94 -13.42 15.00
C ILE A 215 5.04 -13.45 13.77
N ALA A 216 3.72 -13.38 13.95
CA ALA A 216 2.78 -13.32 12.82
C ALA A 216 3.05 -12.11 11.92
N SER A 217 3.29 -10.94 12.53
CA SER A 217 3.62 -9.72 11.80
C SER A 217 4.97 -9.83 11.08
N TYR A 218 6.00 -10.42 11.70
CA TYR A 218 7.30 -10.63 11.05
C TYR A 218 7.24 -11.62 9.88
N LYS A 219 6.41 -12.67 9.96
CA LYS A 219 6.18 -13.58 8.82
C LYS A 219 5.58 -12.84 7.62
N LEU A 220 4.58 -11.98 7.87
CA LEU A 220 3.99 -11.15 6.82
C LEU A 220 5.00 -10.14 6.28
N PHE A 221 5.80 -9.50 7.14
CA PHE A 221 6.89 -8.65 6.69
C PHE A 221 7.84 -9.39 5.74
N LEU A 222 8.30 -10.60 6.09
CA LEU A 222 9.20 -11.39 5.24
C LEU A 222 8.58 -11.83 3.90
N THR A 223 7.25 -11.92 3.84
CA THR A 223 6.54 -12.24 2.60
C THR A 223 6.56 -11.05 1.62
N TYR A 224 6.53 -9.83 2.14
CA TYR A 224 6.40 -8.61 1.32
C TYR A 224 7.66 -7.75 1.24
N ALA A 225 8.65 -8.00 2.10
CA ALA A 225 9.90 -7.29 2.08
C ALA A 225 10.67 -7.65 0.81
N VAL A 226 10.85 -6.66 -0.07
CA VAL A 226 11.70 -6.78 -1.24
C VAL A 226 13.09 -6.21 -0.88
N PRO A 227 14.16 -7.00 -0.99
CA PRO A 227 15.51 -6.48 -0.79
C PRO A 227 15.79 -5.33 -1.77
N ASN A 228 16.23 -4.18 -1.26
CA ASN A 228 16.61 -3.00 -2.04
C ASN A 228 15.49 -2.40 -2.92
N ASP A 229 14.25 -2.30 -2.43
CA ASP A 229 13.19 -1.56 -3.12
C ASP A 229 13.40 -0.04 -3.00
N GLY A 230 13.72 0.61 -4.12
CA GLY A 230 13.47 2.04 -4.35
C GLY A 230 14.07 3.06 -3.37
N GLY A 231 14.99 2.69 -2.47
CA GLY A 231 15.66 3.60 -1.54
C GLY A 231 15.66 3.19 -0.06
N ARG A 232 15.11 2.02 0.33
CA ARG A 232 15.27 1.44 1.68
C ARG A 232 16.11 0.18 1.67
N ASP A 233 17.19 0.17 2.45
CA ASP A 233 17.89 -1.06 2.81
C ASP A 233 17.13 -1.73 3.97
N ASP A 234 16.33 -2.73 3.64
CA ASP A 234 15.62 -3.56 4.60
C ASP A 234 16.41 -4.83 5.00
N THR A 235 17.65 -5.01 4.52
CA THR A 235 18.45 -6.22 4.76
C THR A 235 18.59 -6.52 6.25
N GLY A 236 18.93 -5.51 7.06
CA GLY A 236 19.04 -5.67 8.51
C GLY A 236 17.71 -6.04 9.19
N ARG A 237 16.58 -5.51 8.69
CA ARG A 237 15.25 -5.84 9.20
C ARG A 237 14.85 -7.27 8.82
N ILE A 238 15.14 -7.68 7.60
CA ILE A 238 14.91 -9.03 7.07
C ILE A 238 15.67 -10.06 7.90
N GLU A 239 16.97 -9.85 8.13
CA GLU A 239 17.77 -10.79 8.91
C GLU A 239 17.30 -10.89 10.37
N ARG A 240 16.94 -9.75 11.00
CA ARG A 240 16.33 -9.78 12.34
C ARG A 240 15.02 -10.56 12.35
N ALA A 241 14.12 -10.28 11.40
CA ALA A 241 12.82 -10.93 11.33
C ALA A 241 12.97 -12.45 11.09
N LYS A 242 13.90 -12.87 10.23
CA LYS A 242 14.23 -14.29 10.02
C LYS A 242 14.69 -14.95 11.32
N ALA A 243 15.60 -14.32 12.07
CA ALA A 243 16.10 -14.86 13.33
C ALA A 243 14.99 -15.02 14.37
N ILE A 244 14.10 -14.02 14.50
CA ILE A 244 12.96 -14.07 15.43
C ILE A 244 11.98 -15.18 15.05
N VAL A 245 11.66 -15.31 13.75
CA VAL A 245 10.74 -16.35 13.26
C VAL A 245 11.35 -17.75 13.42
N ALA A 246 12.65 -17.92 13.19
CA ALA A 246 13.35 -19.21 13.29
C ALA A 246 13.46 -19.70 14.75
N THR A 247 13.70 -18.80 15.70
CA THR A 247 13.83 -19.14 17.14
C THR A 247 12.52 -19.58 17.80
N HIS A 248 11.39 -19.44 17.10
CA HIS A 248 10.05 -19.75 17.61
C HIS A 248 9.26 -20.68 16.68
N GLN A 249 9.95 -21.50 15.88
CA GLN A 249 9.34 -22.65 15.21
C GLN A 249 9.08 -23.78 16.22
N PRO A 250 7.94 -24.50 16.11
CA PRO A 250 7.67 -25.67 16.94
C PRO A 250 8.61 -26.85 16.63
#